data_AF-A0AAU4X6Q2-F1
#
_entry.id   AF-A0AAU4X6Q2-F1
#
_cell.length_a   1.000
_cell.length_b   1.000
_cell.length_c   1.000
_cell.angle_alpha   90.00
_cell.angle_beta   90.00
_cell.angle_gamma   90.00
#
_symmetry.space_group_name_H-M   'P 1'
#
loop_
_entity.id
_entity.type
_entity.pdbx_description
1 polymer ?
#
loop_
_entity_poly.entity_id
_entity_poly.type
_entity_poly.pdbx_seq_one_letter_code
_entity_poly.pdbx_strand_id
1 'polypeptide(L)'
;MTATRSRPPETGPDAGNRRPGQWPAELDRYREQWAREQGRRALVIDSIRAHLAEQPSPRAIRAAARRWCTQITNLADDLVKAQNSTESTE
;
A
#
# COMPACT_ATOMS: atom_id res chain seq x y z
N MET A 1 1.67 30.80 -10.99
CA MET A 1 1.75 30.07 -9.71
C MET A 1 2.19 28.66 -10.02
N THR A 2 3.48 28.38 -9.90
CA THR A 2 4.11 27.14 -10.40
C THR A 2 4.72 26.42 -9.21
N ALA A 3 4.19 25.24 -8.88
CA ALA A 3 4.60 24.47 -7.71
C ALA A 3 6.03 23.93 -7.89
N THR A 4 6.93 24.37 -7.01
CA THR A 4 8.27 23.81 -6.84
C THR A 4 8.14 22.36 -6.39
N ARG A 5 8.46 21.41 -7.28
CA ARG A 5 8.69 20.01 -6.90
C ARG A 5 9.94 19.95 -6.02
N SER A 6 9.78 19.64 -4.74
CA SER A 6 10.90 19.33 -3.85
C SER A 6 11.66 18.09 -4.36
N ARG A 7 12.92 18.29 -4.72
CA ARG A 7 13.91 17.27 -5.05
C ARG A 7 14.21 16.44 -3.77
N PRO A 8 14.30 15.10 -3.84
CA PRO A 8 14.71 14.30 -2.69
C PRO A 8 16.13 14.69 -2.25
N PRO A 9 16.48 14.56 -0.95
CA PRO A 9 17.79 14.95 -0.46
C PRO A 9 18.86 14.12 -1.16
N GLU A 10 19.79 14.82 -1.80
CA GLU A 10 20.92 14.17 -2.43
C GLU A 10 21.76 13.47 -1.38
N THR A 11 22.05 12.22 -1.69
CA THR A 11 22.92 11.33 -0.97
C THR A 11 24.21 12.04 -0.56
N GLY A 12 24.49 12.04 0.74
CA GLY A 12 25.77 12.49 1.31
C GLY A 12 26.97 11.71 0.76
N PRO A 13 28.20 12.05 1.24
CA PRO A 13 29.48 11.82 0.56
C PRO A 13 29.93 10.36 0.35
N ASP A 14 29.05 9.37 0.56
CA ASP A 14 29.34 7.94 0.46
C ASP A 14 28.48 7.22 -0.63
N ALA A 15 28.09 7.97 -1.67
CA ALA A 15 27.38 7.40 -2.81
C ALA A 15 28.30 6.63 -3.79
N GLY A 16 29.63 6.80 -3.66
CA GLY A 16 30.60 6.29 -4.64
C GLY A 16 31.21 4.91 -4.33
N ASN A 17 31.00 4.33 -3.14
CA ASN A 17 31.73 3.14 -2.69
C ASN A 17 30.86 1.90 -2.37
N ARG A 18 29.59 1.92 -2.80
CA ARG A 18 28.66 0.80 -2.52
C ARG A 18 28.92 -0.36 -3.48
N ARG A 19 29.36 -1.50 -2.96
CA ARG A 19 29.50 -2.74 -3.72
C ARG A 19 28.12 -3.40 -3.91
N PRO A 20 27.79 -3.93 -5.09
CA PRO A 20 26.59 -4.75 -5.27
C PRO A 20 26.53 -5.84 -4.18
N GLY A 21 25.47 -5.87 -3.38
CA GLY A 21 25.29 -6.80 -2.26
C GLY A 21 25.56 -6.22 -0.86
N GLN A 22 26.12 -5.02 -0.73
CA GLN A 22 26.24 -4.29 0.54
C GLN A 22 25.22 -3.16 0.62
N TRP A 23 23.95 -3.54 0.71
CA TRP A 23 22.88 -2.59 0.97
C TRP A 23 22.83 -2.25 2.47
N PRO A 24 22.49 -1.01 2.86
CA PRO A 24 22.24 -0.70 4.26
C PRO A 24 21.17 -1.63 4.83
N ALA A 25 21.38 -2.16 6.03
CA ALA A 25 20.44 -3.12 6.66
C ALA A 25 19.00 -2.57 6.77
N GLU A 26 18.84 -1.24 6.83
CA GLU A 26 17.54 -0.57 6.79
C GLU A 26 16.82 -0.73 5.44
N LEU A 27 17.57 -0.72 4.32
CA LEU A 27 17.03 -0.96 2.98
C LEU A 27 16.53 -2.40 2.84
N ASP A 28 17.24 -3.36 3.41
CA ASP A 28 16.81 -4.77 3.40
C ASP A 28 15.55 -4.99 4.24
N ARG A 29 15.45 -4.35 5.42
CA ARG A 29 14.21 -4.35 6.22
C ARG A 29 13.03 -3.76 5.46
N TYR A 30 13.23 -2.64 4.75
CA TYR A 30 12.19 -2.02 3.93
C TYR A 30 11.77 -2.94 2.78
N ARG A 31 12.72 -3.60 2.11
CA ARG A 31 12.45 -4.58 1.05
C ARG A 31 11.67 -5.79 1.57
N GLU A 32 12.04 -6.34 2.72
CA GLU A 32 11.30 -7.43 3.35
C GLU A 32 9.87 -7.02 3.72
N GLN A 33 9.70 -5.84 4.33
CA GLN A 33 8.38 -5.32 4.68
C GLN A 33 7.52 -5.14 3.43
N TRP A 34 8.09 -4.54 2.38
CA TRP A 34 7.42 -4.36 1.10
C TRP A 34 7.06 -5.69 0.44
N ALA A 35 7.96 -6.68 0.43
CA ALA A 35 7.70 -8.00 -0.14
C ALA A 35 6.58 -8.73 0.60
N ARG A 36 6.56 -8.67 1.94
CA ARG A 36 5.47 -9.22 2.76
C ARG A 36 4.14 -8.54 2.45
N GLU A 37 4.14 -7.21 2.32
CA GLU A 37 2.95 -6.44 1.98
C GLU A 37 2.43 -6.80 0.58
N GLN A 38 3.30 -6.86 -0.43
CA GLN A 38 2.90 -7.26 -1.78
C GLN A 38 2.37 -8.69 -1.82
N GLY A 39 2.98 -9.63 -1.09
CA GLY A 39 2.49 -11.00 -1.00
C GLY A 39 1.08 -11.06 -0.41
N ARG A 40 0.83 -10.35 0.69
CA ARG A 40 -0.50 -10.29 1.31
C ARG A 40 -1.53 -9.65 0.36
N ARG A 41 -1.15 -8.54 -0.28
CA ARG A 41 -2.00 -7.84 -1.25
C ARG A 41 -2.35 -8.73 -2.45
N ALA A 42 -1.40 -9.49 -2.99
CA ALA A 42 -1.64 -10.39 -4.12
C ALA A 42 -2.71 -11.43 -3.80
N LEU A 43 -2.61 -12.08 -2.63
CA LEU A 43 -3.59 -13.07 -2.18
C LEU A 43 -5.02 -12.48 -2.07
N VAL A 44 -5.13 -11.27 -1.51
CA VAL A 44 -6.42 -10.58 -1.38
C VAL A 44 -7.00 -10.24 -2.76
N ILE A 45 -6.18 -9.74 -3.68
CA ILE A 45 -6.62 -9.40 -5.04
C ILE A 45 -7.09 -10.64 -5.80
N ASP A 46 -6.40 -11.78 -5.67
CA ASP A 46 -6.81 -13.03 -6.31
C ASP A 46 -8.15 -13.55 -5.75
N SER A 47 -8.37 -13.41 -4.44
CA SER A 47 -9.67 -13.70 -3.81
C SER A 47 -10.80 -12.80 -4.35
N ILE A 48 -10.57 -11.49 -4.44
CA ILE A 48 -11.54 -10.56 -5.03
C ILE A 48 -11.80 -10.93 -6.49
N ARG A 49 -10.77 -11.28 -7.26
CA ARG A 49 -10.91 -11.73 -8.65
C ARG A 49 -11.79 -12.97 -8.77
N ALA A 50 -11.60 -13.97 -7.92
CA ALA A 50 -12.42 -15.18 -7.91
C ALA A 50 -13.90 -14.85 -7.68
N HIS A 51 -14.21 -14.05 -6.66
CA HIS A 51 -15.58 -13.61 -6.38
C HIS A 51 -16.19 -12.79 -7.53
N LEU A 52 -15.40 -11.94 -8.20
CA LEU A 52 -15.88 -11.21 -9.37
C LEU A 52 -16.17 -12.13 -10.57
N ALA A 53 -15.42 -13.23 -10.73
CA ALA A 53 -15.62 -14.19 -11.82
C ALA A 53 -16.90 -15.02 -11.65
N GLU A 54 -17.37 -15.23 -10.42
CA GLU A 54 -18.60 -15.97 -10.11
C GLU A 54 -19.89 -15.19 -10.45
N GLN A 55 -19.79 -13.89 -10.75
CA GLN A 55 -20.96 -13.05 -10.96
C GLN A 55 -21.69 -13.42 -12.27
N PRO A 56 -23.04 -13.45 -12.27
CA PRO A 56 -23.82 -13.99 -13.39
C PRO A 56 -23.89 -13.08 -14.62
N SER A 57 -23.41 -11.83 -14.53
CA SER A 57 -23.46 -10.88 -15.65
C SER A 57 -22.43 -9.75 -15.52
N PRO A 58 -22.07 -9.06 -16.62
CA PRO A 58 -21.18 -7.90 -16.58
C PRO A 58 -21.68 -6.76 -15.69
N ARG A 59 -23.01 -6.62 -15.51
CA ARG A 59 -23.59 -5.64 -14.60
C ARG A 59 -23.37 -6.05 -13.14
N ALA A 60 -23.53 -7.33 -12.83
CA ALA A 60 -23.28 -7.88 -11.50
C ALA A 60 -21.79 -7.77 -11.11
N ILE A 61 -20.86 -8.05 -12.04
CA ILE A 61 -19.41 -7.83 -11.85
C ILE A 61 -19.13 -6.40 -11.39
N ARG A 62 -19.62 -5.41 -12.14
CA ARG A 62 -19.40 -3.99 -11.81
C ARG A 62 -20.04 -3.59 -10.48
N ALA A 63 -21.21 -4.15 -10.15
CA ALA A 63 -21.87 -3.90 -8.88
C ALA A 63 -21.07 -4.49 -7.70
N ALA A 64 -20.56 -5.71 -7.83
CA ALA A 64 -19.69 -6.34 -6.85
C ALA A 64 -18.38 -5.56 -6.66
N ALA A 65 -17.74 -5.13 -7.75
CA ALA A 65 -16.53 -4.31 -7.68
C ALA A 65 -16.74 -3.00 -6.91
N ARG A 66 -17.85 -2.28 -7.18
CA ARG A 66 -18.18 -1.06 -6.42
C ARG A 66 -18.36 -1.32 -4.92
N ARG A 67 -19.01 -2.43 -4.55
CA ARG A 67 -19.18 -2.82 -3.14
C ARG A 67 -17.84 -3.05 -2.45
N TRP A 68 -16.90 -3.73 -3.12
CA TRP A 68 -15.54 -3.89 -2.62
C TRP A 68 -14.84 -2.56 -2.39
N CYS A 69 -14.92 -1.63 -3.35
CA CYS A 69 -14.35 -0.29 -3.18
C CYS A 69 -14.94 0.42 -1.95
N THR A 70 -16.26 0.41 -1.80
CA THR A 70 -16.93 1.02 -0.63
C THR A 70 -16.49 0.38 0.68
N GLN A 71 -16.41 -0.96 0.75
CA GLN A 71 -15.98 -1.66 1.95
C GLN A 71 -14.53 -1.32 2.33
N ILE A 72 -13.62 -1.27 1.35
CA ILE A 72 -12.22 -0.92 1.59
C ILE A 72 -12.11 0.53 2.10
N THR A 73 -12.84 1.46 1.50
CA THR A 73 -12.86 2.86 1.98
C THR A 73 -13.39 2.95 3.41
N ASN A 74 -14.50 2.30 3.72
CA ASN A 74 -15.06 2.33 5.07
C ASN A 74 -14.10 1.73 6.10
N LEU A 75 -13.43 0.62 5.78
CA LEU A 75 -12.41 0.01 6.65
C LEU A 75 -11.24 0.97 6.90
N ALA A 76 -10.80 1.72 5.87
CA ALA A 76 -9.76 2.72 6.02
C ALA A 76 -10.20 3.85 6.95
N ASP A 77 -11.42 4.38 6.75
CA ASP A 77 -11.97 5.44 7.60
C ASP A 77 -12.10 5.00 9.06
N ASP A 78 -12.50 3.75 9.32
CA ASP A 78 -12.63 3.21 10.67
C ASP A 78 -11.27 3.03 11.35
N LEU A 79 -10.24 2.59 10.62
CA LEU A 79 -8.87 2.51 11.14
C LEU A 79 -8.30 3.89 11.48
N VAL A 80 -8.55 4.90 10.63
CA VAL A 80 -8.14 6.29 10.90
C VAL A 80 -8.84 6.84 12.14
N LYS A 81 -10.15 6.60 12.27
CA LYS A 81 -10.90 7.00 13.48
C LYS A 81 -10.35 6.35 14.73
N ALA A 82 -10.05 5.04 14.67
CA ALA A 82 -9.49 4.30 15.80
C ALA A 82 -8.14 4.89 16.24
N GLN A 83 -7.25 5.18 15.29
CA GLN A 83 -5.95 5.80 15.56
C GLN A 83 -6.09 7.20 16.19
N ASN A 84 -6.95 8.06 15.62
CA ASN A 84 -7.17 9.40 16.16
C ASN A 84 -7.81 9.39 17.56
N SER A 85 -8.64 8.37 17.85
CA SER A 85 -9.29 8.22 19.17
C SER A 85 -8.28 7.80 20.24
N THR A 86 -7.28 6.99 19.88
CA THR A 86 -6.18 6.63 20.79
C THR A 86 -5.22 7.79 21.05
N GLU A 87 -5.00 8.68 20.08
CA GLU A 87 -4.11 9.84 20.22
C GLU A 87 -4.70 10.97 21.10
N SER A 88 -6.03 11.02 21.27
CA SER A 88 -6.70 12.05 22.07
C SER A 88 -6.71 11.80 23.59
N THR A 89 -6.10 10.72 24.08
CA THR A 89 -6.14 10.31 25.50
C THR A 89 -4.81 10.55 26.25
N GLU A 90 -3.82 11.23 25.64
CA GLU A 90 -2.57 11.69 26.29
C GLU A 90 -2.55 13.21 26.46
#